data_AF-A0A6G7VAC8-F1
#
_entry.id   AF-A0A6G7VAC8-F1
#
_cell.length_a   1.000
_cell.length_b   1.000
_cell.length_c   1.000
_cell.angle_alpha   90.00
_cell.angle_beta   90.00
_cell.angle_gamma   90.00
#
_symmetry.space_group_name_H-M   'P 1'
#
loop_
_entity.id
_entity.type
_entity.pdbx_description
1 polymer ?
#
loop_
_entity_poly.entity_id
_entity_poly.type
_entity_poly.pdbx_seq_one_letter_code
_entity_poly.pdbx_strand_id
1 'polypeptide(L)'
;MPTRDILINMLGWMMKDPKLFLVQSPHFFVTPDPIEKNLNIFQQMPSEQEMLYTNIQRGLDFWNASFFCGAAAVLRRCHLDKIGGFQGKTITEDAETALALHAQGYRSAYI
;
A
#
# COMPACT_ATOMS: atom_id res chain seq x y z
N MET A 1 -6.26 -9.98 8.56
CA MET A 1 -6.89 -9.31 9.72
C MET A 1 -5.95 -8.23 10.22
N PRO A 2 -6.41 -6.99 10.47
CA PRO A 2 -5.55 -5.94 10.98
C PRO A 2 -5.08 -6.24 12.40
N THR A 3 -3.85 -5.85 12.72
CA THR A 3 -3.34 -5.88 14.10
C THR A 3 -3.93 -4.72 14.90
N ARG A 4 -3.98 -4.86 16.23
CA ARG A 4 -4.59 -3.85 17.12
C ARG A 4 -3.88 -2.49 17.05
N ASP A 5 -2.60 -2.47 16.71
CA ASP A 5 -1.70 -1.33 16.69
C ASP A 5 -1.64 -0.59 15.34
N ILE A 6 -2.33 -1.09 14.30
CA ILE A 6 -2.27 -0.53 12.94
C ILE A 6 -2.49 1.00 12.90
N LEU A 7 -3.51 1.51 13.61
CA LEU A 7 -3.83 2.93 13.63
C LEU A 7 -2.77 3.76 14.36
N ILE A 8 -2.21 3.22 15.44
CA ILE A 8 -1.18 3.90 16.24
C ILE A 8 0.09 4.07 15.40
N ASN A 9 0.46 3.04 14.64
CA ASN A 9 1.67 3.04 13.83
C ASN A 9 1.53 3.92 12.58
N MET A 10 0.34 4.05 12.00
CA MET A 10 0.13 4.74 10.72
C MET A 10 -0.30 6.21 10.85
N LEU A 11 -1.20 6.54 11.79
CA LEU A 11 -1.79 7.89 11.87
C LEU A 11 -0.76 8.97 12.25
N GLY A 12 0.27 8.63 13.02
CA GLY A 12 1.32 9.57 13.40
C GLY A 12 2.05 10.17 12.19
N TRP A 13 2.25 9.40 11.13
CA TRP A 13 2.88 9.86 9.89
C TRP A 13 2.02 10.87 9.15
N MET A 14 0.71 10.62 9.11
CA MET A 14 -0.24 11.57 8.52
C MET A 14 -0.32 12.88 9.31
N MET A 15 -0.19 12.83 10.63
CA MET A 15 -0.17 14.07 11.43
C MET A 15 1.11 14.87 11.19
N LYS A 16 2.25 14.20 10.99
CA LYS A 16 3.56 14.83 10.77
C LYS A 16 3.66 15.54 9.43
N ASP A 17 3.03 15.00 8.39
CA ASP A 17 3.07 15.57 7.04
C ASP A 17 1.67 15.87 6.48
N PRO A 18 1.29 17.15 6.34
CA PRO A 18 -0.01 17.53 5.78
C PRO A 18 -0.16 17.20 4.29
N LYS A 19 0.93 16.98 3.55
CA LYS A 19 0.90 16.55 2.13
C LYS A 19 0.82 15.03 1.95
N LEU A 20 0.94 14.26 3.04
CA LEU A 20 0.87 12.81 2.99
C LEU A 20 -0.57 12.38 2.77
N PHE A 21 -0.84 11.76 1.62
CA PHE A 21 -2.17 11.25 1.28
C PHE A 21 -2.33 9.78 1.61
N LEU A 22 -1.24 9.01 1.61
CA LEU A 22 -1.22 7.56 1.76
C LEU A 22 -0.15 7.14 2.76
N VAL A 23 -0.54 6.25 3.66
CA VAL A 23 0.37 5.39 4.41
C VAL A 23 0.00 3.95 4.07
N GLN A 24 0.91 3.19 3.47
CA GLN A 24 0.71 1.80 3.05
C GLN A 24 1.53 0.87 3.94
N SER A 25 0.89 -0.18 4.48
CA SER A 25 1.58 -1.27 5.17
C SER A 25 1.67 -2.52 4.28
N PRO A 26 2.63 -3.43 4.50
CA PRO A 26 2.74 -4.69 3.76
C PRO A 26 1.47 -5.52 3.81
N HIS A 27 1.24 -6.29 2.75
CA HIS A 27 0.27 -7.39 2.80
C HIS A 27 1.00 -8.66 3.22
N PHE A 28 0.46 -9.33 4.23
CA PHE A 28 1.00 -10.58 4.75
C PHE A 28 -0.08 -11.66 4.72
N PHE A 29 0.29 -12.81 4.17
CA PHE A 29 -0.61 -13.95 3.99
C PHE A 29 -0.13 -15.12 4.86
N VAL A 30 -1.06 -15.71 5.60
CA VAL A 30 -0.79 -16.87 6.47
C VAL A 30 -0.97 -18.20 5.74
N THR A 31 -1.54 -18.17 4.54
CA THR A 31 -1.80 -19.34 3.70
C THR A 31 -1.01 -19.27 2.41
N PRO A 32 -0.49 -20.41 1.92
CA PRO A 32 0.21 -20.45 0.64
C PRO A 32 -0.73 -20.13 -0.52
N ASP A 33 -0.17 -19.52 -1.56
CA ASP A 33 -0.85 -19.40 -2.84
C ASP A 33 -0.94 -20.78 -3.55
N PRO A 34 -1.77 -20.91 -4.61
CA PRO A 34 -1.94 -22.17 -5.31
C PRO A 34 -0.64 -22.75 -5.89
N ILE A 35 0.29 -21.92 -6.37
CA ILE A 35 1.57 -22.38 -6.93
C ILE A 35 2.43 -22.94 -5.81
N GLU A 36 2.56 -22.19 -4.71
CA GLU A 36 3.32 -22.61 -3.54
C GLU A 36 2.80 -23.91 -2.93
N LYS A 37 1.48 -24.04 -2.84
CA LYS A 37 0.79 -25.22 -2.33
C LYS A 37 0.97 -26.42 -3.26
N ASN A 38 0.77 -26.25 -4.56
CA ASN A 38 0.83 -27.34 -5.54
C ASN A 38 2.25 -27.87 -5.73
N LEU A 39 3.26 -27.01 -5.58
CA LEU A 39 4.68 -27.40 -5.66
C LEU A 39 5.30 -27.74 -4.29
N ASN A 40 4.56 -27.57 -3.20
CA ASN A 40 5.01 -27.81 -1.82
C ASN A 40 6.28 -27.02 -1.43
N ILE A 41 6.33 -25.75 -1.84
CA ILE A 41 7.50 -24.86 -1.69
C ILE A 41 7.31 -23.74 -0.66
N PHE A 42 6.11 -23.57 -0.09
CA PHE A 42 5.78 -22.50 0.86
C PHE A 42 6.73 -22.39 2.07
N GLN A 43 7.22 -23.53 2.56
CA GLN A 43 8.15 -23.55 3.70
C GLN A 43 9.62 -23.49 3.28
N GLN A 44 9.91 -23.56 1.98
CA GLN A 44 11.27 -23.65 1.44
C GLN A 44 11.77 -22.33 0.86
N MET A 45 10.85 -21.47 0.39
CA MET A 45 11.19 -20.18 -0.21
C MET A 45 10.16 -19.11 0.19
N PRO A 46 10.57 -17.82 0.21
CA PRO A 46 9.64 -16.72 0.44
C PRO A 46 8.63 -16.61 -0.72
N SER A 47 7.44 -16.12 -0.39
CA SER A 47 6.38 -15.90 -1.39
C SER A 47 6.73 -14.81 -2.40
N GLU A 48 6.14 -14.86 -3.59
CA GLU A 48 6.29 -13.80 -4.60
C GLU A 48 5.94 -12.43 -4.02
N GLN A 49 4.89 -12.37 -3.21
CA GLN A 49 4.38 -11.14 -2.61
C GLN A 49 5.37 -10.52 -1.63
N GLU A 50 6.18 -11.35 -0.96
CA GLU A 50 7.21 -10.91 -0.04
C GLU A 50 8.30 -10.09 -0.75
N MET A 51 8.61 -10.40 -2.02
CA MET A 51 9.52 -9.59 -2.84
C MET A 51 8.99 -8.16 -3.00
N LEU A 52 7.71 -8.02 -3.32
CA LEU A 52 7.06 -6.73 -3.55
C LEU A 52 6.99 -5.91 -2.26
N TYR A 53 6.45 -6.49 -1.19
CA TYR A 53 6.17 -5.78 0.05
C TYR A 53 7.40 -5.61 0.95
N THR A 54 8.38 -6.50 0.91
CA THR A 54 9.56 -6.37 1.78
C THR A 54 10.63 -5.45 1.18
N ASN A 55 10.84 -5.53 -0.13
CA ASN A 55 11.97 -4.86 -0.79
C ASN A 55 11.53 -3.76 -1.74
N ILE A 56 10.65 -4.08 -2.69
CA ILE A 56 10.34 -3.16 -3.80
C ILE A 56 9.56 -1.94 -3.30
N GLN A 57 8.52 -2.13 -2.48
CA GLN A 57 7.74 -1.01 -1.94
C GLN A 57 8.59 -0.05 -1.09
N ARG A 58 9.53 -0.57 -0.31
CA ARG A 58 10.51 0.26 0.41
C ARG A 58 11.42 1.04 -0.54
N GLY A 59 11.83 0.41 -1.65
CA GLY A 59 12.58 1.09 -2.71
C GLY A 59 11.77 2.19 -3.41
N LEU A 60 10.48 1.96 -3.65
CA LEU A 60 9.57 2.96 -4.23
C LEU A 60 9.31 4.11 -3.26
N ASP A 61 9.20 3.83 -1.98
CA ASP A 61 9.01 4.84 -0.93
C ASP A 61 10.13 5.87 -0.90
N PHE A 62 11.39 5.43 -1.07
CA PHE A 62 12.54 6.33 -1.19
C PHE A 62 12.35 7.39 -2.28
N TRP A 63 11.67 7.04 -3.37
CA TRP A 63 11.37 7.93 -4.49
C TRP A 63 9.99 8.59 -4.40
N ASN A 64 9.31 8.55 -3.25
CA ASN A 64 7.93 9.02 -3.07
C ASN A 64 6.98 8.40 -4.11
N ALA A 65 7.16 7.11 -4.39
CA ALA A 65 6.42 6.38 -5.41
C ALA A 65 5.68 5.17 -4.85
N SER A 66 5.60 5.02 -3.51
CA SER A 66 4.73 4.01 -2.92
C SER A 66 3.27 4.31 -3.30
N PHE A 67 2.53 3.28 -3.66
CA PHE A 67 1.18 3.41 -4.19
C PHE A 67 0.20 2.57 -3.37
N PHE A 68 -1.08 2.87 -3.55
CA PHE A 68 -2.14 2.20 -2.80
C PHE A 68 -2.41 0.82 -3.42
N CYS A 69 -2.35 -0.22 -2.60
CA CYS A 69 -2.56 -1.62 -3.02
C CYS A 69 -3.94 -2.16 -2.60
N GLY A 70 -4.96 -1.31 -2.51
CA GLY A 70 -6.35 -1.72 -2.27
C GLY A 70 -6.70 -2.07 -0.81
N ALA A 71 -5.71 -2.45 0.00
CA ALA A 71 -5.90 -2.81 1.40
C ALA A 71 -4.67 -2.45 2.27
N ALA A 72 -4.84 -2.58 3.58
CA ALA A 72 -3.80 -2.35 4.59
C ALA A 72 -3.15 -0.96 4.45
N ALA A 73 -4.00 0.07 4.28
CA ALA A 73 -3.56 1.44 4.06
C ALA A 73 -4.46 2.44 4.79
N VAL A 74 -3.91 3.60 5.09
CA VAL A 74 -4.67 4.76 5.58
C VAL A 74 -4.57 5.88 4.55
N LEU A 75 -5.73 6.41 4.17
CA LEU A 75 -5.87 7.45 3.15
C LEU A 75 -6.41 8.74 3.74
N ARG A 76 -5.92 9.87 3.22
CA ARG A 76 -6.40 11.18 3.64
C ARG A 76 -7.64 11.57 2.85
N ARG A 77 -8.77 11.60 3.55
CA ARG A 77 -10.08 11.92 2.94
C ARG A 77 -10.08 13.23 2.16
N CYS A 78 -9.57 14.31 2.75
CA CYS A 78 -9.59 15.63 2.10
C CYS A 78 -8.71 15.72 0.84
N HIS A 79 -7.78 14.78 0.62
CA HIS A 79 -7.00 14.72 -0.61
C HIS A 79 -7.73 13.89 -1.67
N LEU A 80 -8.36 12.77 -1.27
CA LEU A 80 -9.25 12.00 -2.13
C LEU A 80 -10.39 12.87 -2.69
N ASP A 81 -11.03 13.69 -1.86
CA ASP A 81 -12.12 14.55 -2.31
C ASP A 81 -11.67 15.56 -3.39
N LYS A 82 -10.39 15.95 -3.43
CA LYS A 82 -9.86 16.87 -4.46
C LYS A 82 -9.70 16.23 -5.84
N ILE A 83 -9.59 14.92 -5.92
CA ILE A 83 -9.55 14.17 -7.19
C ILE A 83 -10.93 13.59 -7.56
N GLY A 84 -11.98 13.93 -6.81
CA GLY A 84 -13.33 13.40 -7.03
C GLY A 84 -13.56 12.01 -6.43
N GLY A 85 -12.72 11.59 -5.48
CA GLY A 85 -12.78 10.27 -4.85
C GLY A 85 -11.92 9.22 -5.57
N PHE A 86 -12.28 7.95 -5.39
CA PHE A 86 -11.59 6.85 -6.05
C PHE A 86 -11.80 6.90 -7.57
N GLN A 87 -10.72 6.70 -8.32
CA GLN A 87 -10.76 6.60 -9.78
C GLN A 87 -11.26 5.22 -10.19
N GLY A 88 -11.98 5.10 -11.31
CA GLY A 88 -12.59 3.83 -11.72
C GLY A 88 -12.57 3.62 -13.22
N LYS A 89 -11.54 4.14 -13.91
CA LYS A 89 -11.42 3.91 -15.35
C LYS A 89 -10.78 2.55 -15.62
N THR A 90 -9.88 2.10 -14.75
CA THR A 90 -9.29 0.77 -14.81
C THR A 90 -9.87 -0.16 -13.74
N ILE A 91 -9.58 -1.45 -13.86
CA ILE A 91 -9.93 -2.46 -12.85
C ILE A 91 -9.05 -2.40 -11.59
N THR A 92 -8.01 -1.55 -11.59
CA THR A 92 -7.08 -1.33 -10.47
C THR A 92 -7.28 0.09 -9.96
N GLU A 93 -8.45 0.35 -9.37
CA GLU A 93 -8.86 1.65 -8.88
C GLU A 93 -7.87 2.22 -7.86
N ASP A 94 -7.23 1.33 -7.11
CA ASP A 94 -6.30 1.62 -6.04
C ASP A 94 -5.04 2.33 -6.54
N ALA A 95 -4.32 1.69 -7.46
CA ALA A 95 -3.13 2.23 -8.10
C ALA A 95 -3.47 3.46 -8.96
N GLU A 96 -4.62 3.46 -9.64
CA GLU A 96 -5.09 4.60 -10.43
C GLU A 96 -5.31 5.83 -9.53
N THR A 97 -5.97 5.63 -8.37
CA THR A 97 -6.21 6.70 -7.39
C THR A 97 -4.90 7.24 -6.82
N ALA A 98 -3.94 6.36 -6.51
CA ALA A 98 -2.63 6.78 -6.03
C ALA A 98 -1.87 7.61 -7.08
N LEU A 99 -1.92 7.20 -8.35
CA LEU A 99 -1.31 7.94 -9.45
C LEU A 99 -1.91 9.35 -9.60
N ALA A 100 -3.24 9.47 -9.53
CA ALA A 100 -3.91 10.76 -9.61
C ALA A 100 -3.50 11.72 -8.47
N LEU A 101 -3.33 11.20 -7.24
CA LEU A 101 -2.89 11.99 -6.09
C LEU A 101 -1.41 12.37 -6.17
N HIS A 102 -0.55 11.44 -6.59
CA HIS A 102 0.87 11.72 -6.86
C HIS A 102 1.05 12.78 -7.95
N ALA A 103 0.23 12.74 -9.01
CA ALA A 103 0.24 13.76 -10.07
C ALA A 103 -0.14 15.16 -9.56
N GLN A 104 -0.90 15.27 -8.46
CA GLN A 104 -1.20 16.54 -7.79
C GLN A 104 -0.09 16.99 -6.82
N GLY A 105 1.02 16.25 -6.71
CA GLY A 105 2.16 16.58 -5.85
C GLY A 105 1.97 16.18 -4.37
N TYR A 106 1.03 15.28 -4.07
CA TYR A 106 0.92 14.68 -2.75
C TYR A 106 1.96 13.58 -2.55
N ARG A 107 2.21 13.24 -1.29
CA ARG A 107 3.23 12.27 -0.89
C ARG A 107 2.61 10.98 -0.36
N SER A 108 3.34 9.89 -0.51
CA SER A 108 3.03 8.61 0.10
C SER A 108 4.14 8.16 1.04
N ALA A 109 3.80 7.24 1.94
CA ALA A 109 4.74 6.58 2.84
C ALA A 109 4.45 5.08 2.88
N TYR A 110 5.51 4.27 2.95
CA TYR A 110 5.45 2.84 3.15
C TYR A 110 6.08 2.44 4.50
N ILE A 111 5.38 1.65 5.32
CA ILE A 111 5.81 1.29 6.69
C ILE A 111 5.70 -0.21 6.90
#